data_AF-A0A510GIP5-F1
#
_entry.id   AF-A0A510GIP5-F1
#
_cell.length_a   1.000
_cell.length_b   1.000
_cell.length_c   1.000
_cell.angle_alpha   90.00
_cell.angle_beta   90.00
_cell.angle_gamma   90.00
#
_symmetry.space_group_name_H-M   'P 1'
#
loop_
_entity.id
_entity.type
_entity.pdbx_description
1 polymer ?
#
loop_
_entity_poly.entity_id
_entity_poly.type
_entity_poly.pdbx_seq_one_letter_code
_entity_poly.pdbx_strand_id
1 'polypeptide(L)' 'MEQKHITKSEMAEKMETSRSAVNRLLNPNNPNVTLDTLDRAAIALGMKLNISLI' A
#
# COMPACT_ATOMS: atom_id res chain seq x y z
N MET A 1 -6.76 -1.46 5.09
CA MET A 1 -7.80 -0.66 4.41
C MET A 1 -9.18 -0.88 5.01
N GLU A 2 -9.63 -2.12 5.14
CA GLU A 2 -10.95 -2.47 5.72
C GLU A 2 -11.12 -1.95 7.16
N GLN A 3 -10.16 -2.20 8.04
CA GLN A 3 -10.19 -1.70 9.43
C GLN A 3 -10.16 -0.17 9.55
N LYS A 4 -9.62 0.53 8.53
CA LYS A 4 -9.58 2.00 8.48
C LYS A 4 -10.70 2.57 7.58
N HIS A 5 -11.59 1.71 7.08
CA HIS A 5 -12.68 2.06 6.17
C HIS A 5 -12.29 2.92 4.97
N ILE A 6 -11.09 2.70 4.41
CA ILE A 6 -10.64 3.42 3.21
C ILE A 6 -10.84 2.60 1.94
N THR A 7 -11.28 3.27 0.89
CA THR A 7 -11.44 2.73 -0.46
C THR A 7 -10.10 2.67 -1.20
N LYS A 8 -10.08 1.91 -2.31
CA LYS A 8 -8.89 1.84 -3.20
C LYS A 8 -8.55 3.18 -3.87
N SER A 9 -9.54 4.03 -4.11
CA SER A 9 -9.33 5.34 -4.72
C SER A 9 -8.71 6.32 -3.72
N GLU A 10 -9.25 6.36 -2.49
CA GLU A 10 -8.67 7.17 -1.41
C GLU A 10 -7.25 6.71 -1.06
N MET A 11 -7.01 5.39 -1.07
CA MET A 11 -5.66 4.85 -0.88
C MET A 11 -4.71 5.32 -1.98
N ALA A 12 -5.15 5.31 -3.24
CA ALA A 12 -4.34 5.76 -4.37
C ALA A 12 -3.97 7.24 -4.25
N GLU A 13 -4.92 8.08 -3.86
CA GLU A 13 -4.70 9.50 -3.59
C GLU A 13 -3.69 9.71 -2.46
N LYS A 14 -3.87 9.05 -1.32
CA LYS A 14 -2.94 9.15 -0.18
C LYS A 14 -1.54 8.61 -0.45
N MET A 15 -1.41 7.65 -1.37
CA MET A 15 -0.13 7.10 -1.80
C MET A 15 0.51 7.89 -2.95
N GLU A 16 -0.16 8.94 -3.46
CA GLU A 16 0.25 9.69 -4.66
C GLU A 16 0.49 8.77 -5.87
N THR A 17 -0.43 7.84 -6.09
CA THR A 17 -0.32 6.84 -7.15
C THR A 17 -1.66 6.60 -7.86
N SER A 18 -1.65 5.71 -8.85
CA SER A 18 -2.87 5.33 -9.56
C SER A 18 -3.63 4.21 -8.84
N ARG A 19 -4.95 4.16 -9.02
CA ARG A 19 -5.78 3.03 -8.55
C ARG A 19 -5.29 1.67 -9.09
N SER A 20 -4.68 1.65 -10.28
CA SER A 20 -4.10 0.43 -10.86
C SER A 20 -2.87 -0.03 -10.07
N ALA A 21 -2.05 0.88 -9.56
CA ALA A 21 -0.94 0.56 -8.67
C ALA A 21 -1.41 -0.04 -7.35
N VAL A 22 -2.45 0.54 -6.73
CA VAL A 22 -3.09 -0.04 -5.53
C VAL A 22 -3.66 -1.42 -5.82
N ASN A 23 -4.30 -1.62 -6.97
CA ASN A 23 -4.78 -2.95 -7.37
C ASN A 23 -3.64 -3.96 -7.52
N ARG A 24 -2.49 -3.58 -8.06
CA ARG A 24 -1.31 -4.45 -8.16
C ARG A 24 -0.76 -4.78 -6.77
N LEU A 25 -0.61 -3.79 -5.90
CA LEU A 25 -0.16 -3.97 -4.51
C LEU A 25 -1.04 -4.99 -3.74
N LEU A 26 -2.35 -4.96 -3.97
CA LEU A 26 -3.30 -5.86 -3.32
C LEU A 26 -3.52 -7.18 -4.06
N ASN A 27 -2.82 -7.42 -5.18
CA ASN A 27 -3.02 -8.62 -5.99
C ASN A 27 -2.09 -9.75 -5.49
N PRO A 28 -2.63 -10.84 -4.91
CA PRO A 28 -1.80 -11.95 -4.42
C PRO A 28 -1.05 -12.68 -5.54
N ASN A 29 -1.49 -12.56 -6.80
CA ASN A 29 -0.85 -13.17 -7.96
C ASN A 29 0.21 -12.28 -8.61
N ASN A 30 0.47 -11.08 -8.06
CA ASN A 30 1.51 -10.19 -8.54
C ASN A 30 2.42 -9.79 -7.36
N PRO A 31 3.44 -10.61 -7.02
CA PRO A 31 4.28 -10.39 -5.85
C PRO A 31 5.30 -9.25 -6.04
N ASN A 32 5.34 -8.62 -7.22
CA ASN A 32 6.29 -7.55 -7.50
C ASN A 32 5.89 -6.26 -6.77
N VAL A 33 6.34 -6.14 -5.53
CA VAL A 33 6.24 -4.93 -4.70
C VAL A 33 7.63 -4.50 -4.24
N THR A 34 7.87 -3.20 -4.19
CA THR A 34 9.14 -2.65 -3.67
C THR A 34 8.99 -2.22 -2.22
N LEU A 35 10.11 -2.09 -1.50
CA LEU A 35 10.09 -1.51 -0.14
C LEU A 35 9.50 -0.10 -0.12
N ASP A 36 9.79 0.73 -1.14
CA ASP A 36 9.17 2.05 -1.30
C ASP A 36 7.64 1.96 -1.44
N THR A 37 7.14 0.98 -2.18
CA THR A 37 5.69 0.78 -2.33
C THR A 37 5.03 0.42 -1.00
N LEU A 38 5.70 -0.45 -0.21
CA LEU A 38 5.22 -0.84 1.11
C LEU A 38 5.26 0.33 2.11
N ASP A 39 6.32 1.14 2.06
CA ASP A 39 6.48 2.30 2.94
C ASP A 39 5.41 3.37 2.66
N ARG A 40 5.20 3.72 1.38
CA ARG A 40 4.10 4.62 0.97
C ARG A 40 2.73 4.09 1.40
N ALA A 41 2.49 2.78 1.28
CA ALA A 41 1.25 2.18 1.72
C ALA A 41 1.09 2.28 3.25
N ALA A 42 2.15 2.05 4.02
CA ALA A 42 2.13 2.23 5.47
C ALA A 42 1.83 3.70 5.84
N ILE A 43 2.51 4.66 5.23
CA ILE A 43 2.30 6.11 5.45
C ILE A 43 0.87 6.52 5.09
N ALA A 44 0.34 6.08 3.94
CA ALA A 44 -1.04 6.36 3.52
C ALA A 44 -2.09 5.83 4.51
N LEU A 45 -1.75 4.76 5.23
CA LEU A 45 -2.56 4.19 6.30
C LEU A 45 -2.27 4.81 7.67
N GLY A 46 -1.33 5.75 7.82
CA GLY A 46 -0.90 6.30 9.11
C GLY A 46 -0.23 5.23 9.99
N MET A 47 0.58 4.38 9.39
CA MET A 47 1.33 3.29 10.01
C MET A 47 2.83 3.51 9.75
N LYS A 48 3.68 2.82 10.52
CA LYS A 48 5.13 2.81 10.31
C LYS A 48 5.57 1.43 9.84
N LEU A 49 6.30 1.36 8.73
CA LEU A 49 6.89 0.12 8.25
C LEU A 49 8.10 -0.26 9.12
N ASN A 50 8.11 -1.48 9.66
CA ASN A 50 9.25 -2.06 10.35
C ASN A 50 9.68 -3.31 9.59
N ILE A 51 10.96 -3.38 9.23
CA ILE A 51 11.55 -4.52 8.51
C ILE A 51 12.73 -5.01 9.34
N SER A 52 12.78 -6.32 9.58
CA SER A 52 13.90 -7.00 10.19
C SER A 52 14.23 -8.25 9.37
N LEU A 53 15.52 -8.55 9.27
CA LEU A 53 16.02 -9.81 8.73
C LEU A 53 16.55 -10.62 9.91
N ILE A 54 16.14 -11.88 9.98
CA ILE A 54 16.56 -12.85 10.99
C ILE A 54 17.52 -13.87 10.39
#